data_AF-A0A3D6E8L1-F1
#
_entry.id   AF-A0A3D6E8L1-F1
#
_cell.length_a   1.000
_cell.length_b   1.000
_cell.length_c   1.000
_cell.angle_alpha   90.00
_cell.angle_beta   90.00
_cell.angle_gamma   90.00
#
_symmetry.space_group_name_H-M   'P 1'
#
loop_
_entity.id
_entity.type
_entity.pdbx_description
1 polymer ?
#
loop_
_entity_poly.entity_id
_entity_poly.type
_entity_poly.pdbx_seq_one_letter_code
_entity_poly.pdbx_strand_id
1 'polypeptide(L)'
;MYSVGVFLAFDFLLFILMDIAYRLCPPKIIEKKQEYVLFSLDFLSLYFTLFIVITNIVKDHSFTHFLFWTLLFPVLFLFHLIYRFKTVKKSRHLSFFLFFLAVYVLVIRVSTLVLFAFNAM
;
A
#
# COMPACT_ATOMS: atom_id res chain seq x y z
N MET A 1 17.81 -13.68 -1.49
CA MET A 1 16.48 -13.60 -0.84
C MET A 1 16.12 -12.13 -0.73
N TYR A 2 15.03 -11.71 -1.37
CA TYR A 2 14.58 -10.31 -1.33
C TYR A 2 14.05 -10.01 0.09
N SER A 3 14.87 -9.32 0.87
CA SER A 3 14.47 -8.62 2.08
C SER A 3 14.38 -7.15 1.71
N VAL A 4 13.16 -6.64 1.54
CA VAL A 4 12.93 -5.21 1.43
C VAL A 4 12.92 -4.66 2.86
N GLY A 5 14.04 -4.80 3.59
CA GLY A 5 14.31 -4.28 4.94
C GLY A 5 13.37 -4.70 6.09
N VAL A 6 12.17 -5.19 5.81
CA VAL A 6 11.07 -5.43 6.77
C VAL A 6 10.19 -6.63 6.35
N PHE A 7 10.15 -6.99 5.06
CA PHE A 7 9.30 -8.06 4.55
C PHE A 7 10.08 -9.03 3.66
N LEU A 8 9.92 -10.34 3.90
CA LEU A 8 10.36 -11.41 3.01
C LEU A 8 9.44 -11.45 1.79
N ALA A 9 9.96 -11.82 0.62
CA ALA A 9 9.13 -12.03 -0.58
C ALA A 9 7.91 -12.95 -0.34
N PHE A 10 8.02 -13.84 0.64
CA PHE A 10 6.95 -14.75 1.07
C PHE A 10 5.80 -14.04 1.79
N ASP A 11 6.08 -12.95 2.51
CA ASP A 11 5.07 -12.14 3.21
C ASP A 11 4.12 -11.43 2.23
N PHE A 12 4.56 -11.21 0.98
CA PHE A 12 3.72 -10.64 -0.06
C PHE A 12 2.76 -11.68 -0.64
N LEU A 13 3.23 -12.92 -0.81
CA LEU A 13 2.39 -14.03 -1.22
C LEU A 13 1.28 -14.28 -0.20
N LEU A 14 1.59 -14.06 1.08
CA LEU A 14 0.61 -14.18 2.17
C LEU A 14 -0.60 -13.26 1.96
N PHE A 15 -0.41 -12.00 1.53
CA PHE A 15 -1.55 -11.09 1.28
C PHE A 15 -2.45 -11.58 0.15
N ILE A 16 -1.87 -12.11 -0.92
CA ILE A 16 -2.62 -12.70 -2.04
C ILE A 16 -3.39 -13.93 -1.58
N LEU A 17 -2.73 -14.82 -0.82
CA LEU A 17 -3.36 -16.01 -0.25
C LEU A 17 -4.47 -15.65 0.73
N MET A 18 -4.27 -14.61 1.55
CA MET A 18 -5.29 -14.10 2.47
C MET A 18 -6.47 -13.49 1.72
N ASP A 19 -6.26 -12.75 0.63
CA ASP A 19 -7.34 -12.23 -0.21
C ASP A 19 -8.18 -13.35 -0.80
N ILE A 20 -7.53 -14.36 -1.41
CA ILE A 20 -8.21 -15.54 -1.95
C ILE A 20 -8.96 -16.28 -0.83
N ALA A 21 -8.30 -16.54 0.30
CA ALA A 21 -8.90 -17.25 1.43
C ALA A 21 -10.11 -16.49 1.99
N TYR A 22 -10.02 -15.16 2.12
CA TYR A 22 -11.12 -14.33 2.60
C TYR A 22 -12.32 -14.32 1.63
N ARG A 23 -12.04 -14.28 0.32
CA ARG A 23 -13.07 -14.35 -0.74
C ARG A 23 -13.70 -15.73 -0.88
N LEU A 24 -12.96 -16.80 -0.63
CA LEU A 24 -13.45 -18.17 -0.69
C LEU A 24 -13.97 -18.69 0.66
N CYS A 25 -13.78 -17.90 1.73
CA CYS A 25 -14.21 -18.28 3.06
C CYS A 25 -15.72 -18.61 3.07
N PRO A 26 -16.10 -19.79 3.55
CA PRO A 26 -17.50 -20.19 3.58
C PRO A 26 -18.29 -19.27 4.51
N PRO A 27 -19.57 -19.00 4.21
CA PRO A 27 -20.41 -18.11 5.01
C PRO A 27 -20.61 -18.62 6.45
N LYS A 28 -20.37 -19.91 6.71
CA LYS A 28 -20.38 -20.48 8.07
C LYS A 28 -19.30 -19.92 9.00
N ILE A 29 -18.21 -19.40 8.44
CA ILE A 29 -17.09 -18.81 9.21
C ILE A 29 -17.19 -17.29 9.18
N ILE A 30 -17.44 -16.70 8.00
CA ILE A 30 -17.61 -15.26 7.82
C ILE A 30 -18.92 -15.02 7.07
N GLU A 31 -19.98 -14.73 7.80
CA GLU A 31 -21.33 -14.50 7.22
C GLU A 31 -21.37 -13.27 6.32
N LYS A 32 -20.70 -12.18 6.73
CA LYS A 32 -20.64 -10.92 5.98
C LYS A 32 -19.19 -10.50 5.77
N LYS A 33 -18.76 -10.57 4.51
CA LYS A 33 -17.45 -10.07 4.09
C LYS A 33 -17.44 -8.55 4.22
N GLN A 34 -16.57 -8.05 5.09
CA GLN A 34 -16.41 -6.62 5.35
C GLN A 34 -15.69 -5.97 4.17
N GLU A 35 -16.29 -4.98 3.54
CA GLU A 35 -15.71 -4.35 2.35
C GLU A 35 -14.41 -3.61 2.62
N TYR A 36 -14.20 -3.09 3.83
CA TYR A 36 -12.92 -2.48 4.20
C TYR A 36 -11.79 -3.51 4.35
N VAL A 37 -12.12 -4.75 4.71
CA VAL A 37 -11.15 -5.84 4.73
C VAL A 37 -10.77 -6.22 3.30
N LEU A 38 -11.77 -6.37 2.41
CA LEU A 38 -11.53 -6.61 0.98
C LEU A 38 -10.72 -5.47 0.34
N PHE A 39 -11.09 -4.22 0.62
CA PHE A 39 -10.36 -3.05 0.17
C PHE A 39 -8.87 -3.08 0.60
N SER A 40 -8.61 -3.43 1.86
CA SER A 40 -7.25 -3.49 2.39
C SER A 40 -6.46 -4.63 1.76
N LEU A 41 -7.07 -5.81 1.62
CA LEU A 41 -6.45 -6.97 0.99
C LEU A 41 -6.16 -6.73 -0.49
N ASP A 42 -7.08 -6.13 -1.23
CA ASP A 42 -6.89 -5.73 -2.63
C ASP A 42 -5.76 -4.72 -2.78
N PHE A 43 -5.76 -3.68 -1.93
CA PHE A 43 -4.72 -2.67 -1.95
C PHE A 43 -3.35 -3.29 -1.68
N LEU A 44 -3.20 -4.03 -0.58
CA LEU A 44 -1.91 -4.61 -0.18
C LEU A 44 -1.41 -5.58 -1.25
N SER A 45 -2.28 -6.47 -1.76
CA SER A 45 -1.93 -7.44 -2.79
C SER A 45 -1.41 -6.75 -4.06
N LEU A 46 -2.14 -5.74 -4.56
CA LEU A 46 -1.73 -4.99 -5.76
C LEU A 46 -0.48 -4.16 -5.51
N TYR A 47 -0.42 -3.43 -4.39
CA TYR A 47 0.67 -2.55 -4.05
C TYR A 47 2.00 -3.31 -3.94
N PHE A 48 2.02 -4.41 -3.18
CA PHE A 48 3.21 -5.22 -3.04
C PHE A 48 3.61 -5.91 -4.36
N THR A 49 2.64 -6.41 -5.13
CA THR A 49 2.94 -7.02 -6.45
C THR A 49 3.62 -6.02 -7.38
N LEU A 50 3.09 -4.79 -7.49
CA LEU A 50 3.69 -3.73 -8.29
C LEU A 50 5.10 -3.39 -7.80
N PHE A 51 5.30 -3.29 -6.49
CA PHE A 51 6.61 -2.97 -5.93
C PHE A 51 7.66 -4.07 -6.16
N ILE A 52 7.28 -5.35 -6.12
CA ILE A 52 8.18 -6.45 -6.49
C ILE A 52 8.61 -6.31 -7.95
N VAL A 53 7.66 -6.05 -8.86
CA VAL A 53 7.95 -5.87 -10.28
C VAL A 53 8.91 -4.70 -10.49
N ILE A 54 8.62 -3.54 -9.88
CA ILE A 54 9.48 -2.34 -9.97
C ILE A 54 10.88 -2.64 -9.40
N THR A 55 10.95 -3.31 -8.24
CA THR A 55 12.23 -3.64 -7.60
C THR A 55 13.09 -4.55 -8.48
N ASN A 56 12.47 -5.53 -9.14
CA ASN A 56 13.17 -6.43 -10.06
C ASN A 56 13.66 -5.73 -11.33
N ILE A 57 12.97 -4.69 -11.79
CA ILE A 57 13.37 -3.90 -12.97
C ILE A 57 14.51 -2.93 -12.60
N VAL A 58 14.33 -2.15 -11.54
CA VAL A 58 15.25 -1.06 -11.17
C VAL A 58 16.56 -1.60 -10.57
N LYS A 59 16.52 -2.73 -9.85
CA LYS A 59 17.68 -3.36 -9.19
C LYS A 59 18.44 -2.48 -8.18
N ASP A 60 17.97 -1.28 -7.88
CA ASP A 60 18.43 -0.45 -6.77
C ASP A 60 17.48 -0.60 -5.57
N HIS A 61 17.94 -1.32 -4.55
CA HIS A 61 17.19 -1.60 -3.33
C HIS A 61 16.95 -0.36 -2.46
N SER A 62 17.88 0.59 -2.46
CA SER A 62 17.78 1.79 -1.62
C SER A 62 16.70 2.73 -2.17
N PHE A 63 16.71 2.93 -3.48
CA PHE A 63 15.74 3.75 -4.18
C PHE A 63 14.34 3.14 -4.12
N THR A 64 14.23 1.83 -4.38
CA THR A 64 12.94 1.12 -4.37
C THR A 64 12.31 1.10 -2.97
N HIS A 65 13.12 0.93 -1.91
CA HIS A 65 12.66 1.04 -0.53
C HIS A 65 12.21 2.47 -0.18
N PHE A 66 12.97 3.49 -0.59
CA PHE A 66 12.55 4.89 -0.42
C PHE A 66 11.22 5.17 -1.13
N LEU A 67 11.08 4.69 -2.36
CA LEU A 67 9.87 4.81 -3.17
C LEU A 67 8.67 4.12 -2.51
N PHE A 68 8.88 2.93 -1.93
CA PHE A 68 7.85 2.17 -1.22
C PHE A 68 7.23 2.97 -0.07
N TRP A 69 8.07 3.57 0.78
CA TRP A 69 7.54 4.35 1.90
C TRP A 69 6.95 5.69 1.47
N THR A 70 7.45 6.26 0.37
CA THR A 70 6.95 7.53 -0.15
C THR A 70 5.57 7.38 -0.80
N LEU A 71 5.33 6.29 -1.52
CA LEU A 71 4.10 6.09 -2.28
C LEU A 71 2.99 5.34 -1.53
N LEU A 72 3.28 4.71 -0.39
CA LEU A 72 2.31 3.88 0.33
C LEU A 72 1.00 4.61 0.61
N PHE A 73 1.07 5.78 1.27
CA PHE A 73 -0.12 6.53 1.65
C PHE A 73 -0.77 7.30 0.49
N PRO A 74 -0.01 7.96 -0.41
CA PRO A 74 -0.60 8.55 -1.62
C PRO A 74 -1.35 7.53 -2.48
N VAL A 75 -0.77 6.36 -2.72
CA VAL A 75 -1.42 5.32 -3.54
C VAL A 75 -2.59 4.71 -2.78
N LEU A 76 -2.50 4.50 -1.46
CA LEU A 76 -3.63 4.05 -0.64
C LEU A 76 -4.80 5.04 -0.69
N PHE A 77 -4.52 6.34 -0.62
CA PHE A 77 -5.53 7.39 -0.75
C PHE A 77 -6.20 7.35 -2.13
N LEU A 78 -5.42 7.31 -3.21
CA LEU A 78 -5.94 7.20 -4.57
C LEU A 78 -6.75 5.92 -4.76
N PHE A 79 -6.26 4.80 -4.25
CA PHE A 79 -6.96 3.52 -4.29
C PHE A 79 -8.28 3.60 -3.52
N HIS A 80 -8.29 4.22 -2.33
CA HIS A 80 -9.52 4.48 -1.59
C HIS A 80 -10.49 5.32 -2.42
N LEU A 81 -10.03 6.34 -3.16
CA LEU A 81 -10.88 7.19 -4.00
C LEU A 81 -11.54 6.43 -5.18
N ILE A 82 -10.82 5.53 -5.83
CA ILE A 82 -11.35 4.77 -6.97
C ILE A 82 -12.10 3.49 -6.57
N TYR A 83 -11.82 2.95 -5.39
CA TYR A 83 -12.42 1.71 -4.93
C TYR A 83 -13.94 1.84 -4.78
N ARG A 84 -14.66 0.89 -5.36
CA ARG A 84 -16.12 0.86 -5.41
C ARG A 84 -16.67 0.00 -4.28
N PHE A 85 -16.99 0.65 -3.17
CA PHE A 85 -17.78 0.07 -2.08
C PHE A 85 -19.22 -0.16 -2.57
N LYS A 86 -19.73 -1.39 -2.49
CA LYS A 86 -21.06 -1.78 -3.02
C LYS A 86 -22.11 -1.84 -1.93
N THR A 87 -21.73 -2.33 -0.76
CA THR A 87 -22.61 -2.60 0.38
C THR A 87 -22.45 -1.58 1.50
N VAL A 88 -21.28 -0.92 1.60
CA VAL A 88 -21.00 0.06 2.66
C VAL A 88 -20.81 1.45 2.06
N LYS A 89 -21.26 2.49 2.78
CA LYS A 89 -20.95 3.87 2.42
C LYS A 89 -19.46 4.14 2.63
N LYS A 90 -18.82 4.71 1.61
CA LYS A 90 -17.42 5.15 1.68
C LYS A 90 -17.19 6.14 2.82
N SER A 91 -16.17 5.87 3.64
CA SER A 91 -15.84 6.67 4.83
C SER A 91 -15.13 7.95 4.40
N ARG A 92 -15.83 9.08 4.56
CA ARG A 92 -15.25 10.41 4.27
C ARG A 92 -14.16 10.78 5.26
N HIS A 93 -14.27 10.36 6.52
CA HIS A 93 -13.24 10.58 7.53
C HIS A 93 -11.94 9.84 7.18
N LEU A 94 -12.05 8.60 6.68
CA LEU A 94 -10.90 7.85 6.21
C LEU A 94 -10.25 8.53 5.00
N SER A 95 -11.03 8.97 4.00
CA SER A 95 -10.49 9.75 2.88
C SER A 95 -9.77 11.02 3.35
N PHE A 96 -10.37 11.77 4.27
CA PHE A 96 -9.79 13.00 4.81
C PHE A 96 -8.47 12.72 5.53
N PHE A 97 -8.45 11.70 6.40
CA PHE A 97 -7.24 11.31 7.11
C PHE A 97 -6.14 10.85 6.14
N LEU A 98 -6.46 9.99 5.18
CA LEU A 98 -5.52 9.50 4.17
C LEU A 98 -4.98 10.63 3.29
N PHE A 99 -5.80 11.63 2.96
CA PHE A 99 -5.36 12.80 2.22
C PHE A 99 -4.26 13.57 2.98
N PHE A 100 -4.52 13.95 4.24
CA PHE A 100 -3.55 14.68 5.05
C PHE A 100 -2.29 13.85 5.31
N LEU A 101 -2.44 12.54 5.53
CA LEU A 101 -1.30 11.64 5.73
C LEU A 101 -0.45 11.53 4.46
N ALA A 102 -1.07 11.43 3.28
CA ALA A 102 -0.36 11.43 2.00
C ALA A 102 0.41 12.74 1.77
N VAL A 103 -0.24 13.89 2.00
CA VAL A 103 0.40 15.20 1.88
C VAL A 103 1.58 15.32 2.86
N TYR A 104 1.38 14.95 4.13
CA TYR A 104 2.41 14.99 5.16
C TYR A 104 3.65 14.17 4.77
N VAL A 105 3.45 12.92 4.34
CA VAL A 105 4.56 12.04 3.92
C VAL A 105 5.28 12.61 2.70
N LEU A 106 4.54 13.10 1.70
CA LEU A 106 5.16 13.73 0.52
C LEU A 106 5.98 14.97 0.89
N VAL A 107 5.45 15.85 1.73
CA VAL A 107 6.15 17.06 2.18
C VAL A 107 7.45 16.70 2.89
N ILE A 108 7.44 15.74 3.81
CA ILE A 108 8.66 15.30 4.51
C ILE A 108 9.67 14.70 3.53
N ARG A 109 9.24 13.83 2.62
CA ARG A 109 10.13 13.16 1.68
C ARG A 109 10.73 14.12 0.66
N VAL A 110 9.95 15.07 0.15
CA VAL A 110 10.45 16.14 -0.71
C VAL A 110 11.41 17.06 0.05
N SER A 111 11.07 17.46 1.28
CA SER A 111 11.93 18.35 2.07
C SER A 111 13.27 17.70 2.41
N THR A 112 13.28 16.40 2.75
CA THR A 112 14.51 15.65 3.00
C THR A 112 15.38 15.52 1.75
N LEU A 113 14.78 15.30 0.57
CA LEU A 113 15.51 15.30 -0.70
C LEU A 113 16.13 16.68 -1.00
N VAL A 114 15.39 17.76 -0.77
CA VAL A 114 15.87 19.13 -0.98
C VAL A 114 17.03 19.45 -0.03
N LEU A 115 16.90 19.14 1.26
CA LEU A 115 17.98 19.34 2.24
C LEU A 115 19.25 18.55 1.88
N PHE A 116 19.08 17.32 1.40
CA PHE A 116 20.22 16.52 0.94
C PHE A 116 20.90 17.14 -0.29
N ALA A 117 20.13 17.65 -1.25
CA ALA A 117 20.68 18.33 -2.42
C ALA A 117 21.46 19.59 -2.06
N PHE A 118 20.99 20.38 -1.08
CA PHE A 118 21.70 21.57 -0.60
C PHE A 118 22.97 21.24 0.20
N ASN A 119 22.98 20.16 0.98
CA ASN A 119 24.18 19.72 1.71
C ASN A 119 25.25 19.09 0.80
N ALA A 120 24.88 18.65 -0.40
CA ALA A 120 25.78 18.07 -1.38
C ALA A 120 26.41 19.12 -2.33
N MET A 121 25.98 20.38 -2.24
CA MET A 121 26.62 21.56 -2.85
C MET A 121 27.66 22.16 -1.91
#